data_AF-T1AP98-F1
#
_entry.id   AF-T1AP98-F1
#
_cell.length_a   1.000
_cell.length_b   1.000
_cell.length_c   1.000
_cell.angle_alpha   90.00
_cell.angle_beta   90.00
_cell.angle_gamma   90.00
#
_symmetry.space_group_name_H-M   'P 1'
#
loop_
_entity.id
_entity.type
_entity.pdbx_description
1 polymer ?
#
loop_
_entity_poly.entity_id
_entity_poly.type
_entity_poly.pdbx_seq_one_letter_code
_entity_poly.pdbx_strand_id
1 'polypeptide(L)' 'MVRVQRPFSARTRRRSTHELVPHFFRSLSDTLGATLHLDVRGENAHHMVEICFKAVARALRTALRREGDALPSTKGVL' A
#
# COMPACT_ATOMS: atom_id res chain seq x y z
N MET A 1 -5.07 8.38 6.51
CA MET A 1 -6.17 8.33 5.51
C MET A 1 -5.66 7.59 4.28
N VAL A 2 -6.15 6.38 4.02
CA VAL A 2 -5.68 5.55 2.91
C VAL A 2 -6.29 6.04 1.60
N ARG A 3 -5.44 6.34 0.61
CA ARG A 3 -5.90 6.64 -0.76
C ARG A 3 -5.26 5.63 -1.72
N VAL A 4 -5.99 4.55 -2.01
CA VAL A 4 -5.70 3.64 -3.12
C VAL A 4 -6.53 4.12 -4.31
N GLN A 5 -5.88 4.67 -5.33
CA GLN A 5 -6.57 5.00 -6.59
C GLN A 5 -6.88 3.68 -7.32
N ARG A 6 -8.16 3.44 -7.62
CA ARG A 6 -8.64 2.18 -8.22
C ARG A 6 -8.17 2.04 -9.68
N PRO A 7 -7.30 1.07 -10.00
CA PRO A 7 -6.90 0.82 -11.38
C PRO A 7 -7.48 -0.48 -11.96
N PHE A 8 -8.05 -1.35 -11.10
CA PHE A 8 -8.55 -2.66 -11.50
C PHE A 8 -10.04 -2.53 -11.82
N SER A 9 -10.37 -2.54 -13.12
CA SER A 9 -11.74 -2.47 -13.62
C SER A 9 -12.52 -3.75 -13.27
N ALA A 10 -13.70 -3.59 -12.66
CA ALA A 10 -14.60 -4.68 -12.30
C ALA A 10 -15.34 -5.18 -13.55
N ARG A 11 -14.69 -6.03 -14.35
CA ARG A 11 -15.35 -6.67 -15.48
C ARG A 11 -14.91 -8.12 -15.64
N THR A 12 -15.15 -8.95 -14.62
CA THR A 12 -15.17 -10.41 -14.79
C THR A 12 -15.98 -11.07 -13.66
N ARG A 13 -17.06 -11.75 -14.04
CA ARG A 13 -17.93 -12.55 -13.17
C ARG A 13 -17.29 -13.92 -12.87
N ARG A 14 -16.05 -13.90 -12.38
CA ARG A 14 -15.29 -15.04 -11.82
C ARG A 14 -14.39 -14.48 -10.74
N ARG A 15 -14.44 -15.03 -9.52
CA ARG A 15 -13.59 -14.59 -8.39
C ARG A 15 -12.13 -14.53 -8.83
N SER A 16 -11.60 -13.32 -8.96
CA SER A 16 -10.22 -13.08 -9.28
C SER A 16 -9.55 -12.45 -8.07
N THR A 17 -8.41 -12.99 -7.66
CA THR A 17 -7.71 -12.58 -6.43
C THR A 17 -7.24 -11.12 -6.47
N HIS A 18 -7.14 -10.50 -7.66
CA HIS A 18 -6.74 -9.11 -7.82
C HIS A 18 -7.76 -8.09 -7.25
N GLU A 19 -9.04 -8.45 -7.12
CA GLU A 19 -10.05 -7.57 -6.50
C GLU A 19 -9.81 -7.36 -5.00
N LEU A 20 -9.09 -8.27 -4.35
CA LEU A 20 -8.74 -8.18 -2.93
C LEU A 20 -7.53 -7.30 -2.66
N VAL A 21 -6.78 -6.90 -3.68
CA VAL A 21 -5.53 -6.14 -3.51
C VAL A 21 -5.76 -4.77 -2.85
N PRO A 22 -6.77 -3.97 -3.25
CA PRO A 22 -7.10 -2.74 -2.51
C PRO A 22 -7.51 -3.00 -1.05
N HIS A 23 -8.24 -4.09 -0.79
CA HIS A 23 -8.64 -4.48 0.56
C HIS A 23 -7.42 -4.87 1.41
N PHE A 24 -6.48 -5.63 0.86
CA PHE A 24 -5.24 -5.99 1.53
C PHE A 24 -4.47 -4.74 1.98
N PHE A 25 -4.23 -3.79 1.08
CA PHE A 25 -3.46 -2.59 1.42
C PHE A 25 -4.19 -1.67 2.40
N ARG A 26 -5.52 -1.64 2.36
CA ARG A 26 -6.32 -0.92 3.35
C ARG A 26 -6.19 -1.55 4.74
N SER A 27 -6.40 -2.86 4.83
CA SER A 27 -6.25 -3.59 6.10
C SER A 27 -4.82 -3.44 6.65
N LEU A 28 -3.81 -3.55 5.78
CA LEU A 28 -2.41 -3.35 6.17
C LEU A 28 -2.19 -1.99 6.81
N SER A 29 -2.59 -0.90 6.15
CA SER A 29 -2.40 0.46 6.69
C SER A 29 -3.15 0.70 8.00
N ASP A 30 -4.37 0.17 8.10
CA ASP A 30 -5.19 0.33 9.31
C ASP A 30 -4.53 -0.41 10.49
N THR A 31 -4.06 -1.65 10.27
CA THR A 31 -3.35 -2.42 11.31
C THR A 31 -1.97 -1.90 11.66
N LEU A 32 -1.26 -1.29 10.69
CA LEU A 32 0.07 -0.73 10.91
C LEU A 32 0.01 0.64 11.63
N GLY A 33 -1.16 1.28 11.69
CA GLY A 33 -1.28 2.66 12.15
C GLY A 33 -0.58 3.66 11.20
N ALA A 34 -0.43 3.30 9.92
CA ALA A 34 0.33 4.07 8.95
C ALA A 34 -0.58 4.66 7.87
N THR A 35 -0.16 5.79 7.30
CA THR A 35 -0.80 6.33 6.10
C THR A 35 -0.09 5.80 4.86
N LEU A 36 -0.83 5.10 4.00
CA LEU A 36 -0.33 4.53 2.75
C LEU A 36 -1.02 5.17 1.54
N HIS A 37 -0.20 5.58 0.57
CA HIS A 37 -0.64 6.12 -0.72
C HIS A 37 -0.10 5.23 -1.84
N LEU A 38 -1.01 4.72 -2.68
CA LEU A 38 -0.68 3.84 -3.80
C LEU A 38 -1.46 4.25 -5.05
N ASP A 39 -0.73 4.48 -6.14
CA ASP A 39 -1.24 4.64 -7.50
C ASP A 39 -0.44 3.69 -8.41
N VAL A 40 -1.12 3.00 -9.32
CA VAL A 40 -0.49 2.09 -10.28
C VAL A 40 -1.24 2.18 -11.61
N ARG A 41 -0.50 2.22 -12.72
CA ARG A 41 -1.03 2.30 -14.08
C ARG A 41 -0.43 1.17 -14.91
N GLY A 42 -1.25 0.56 -15.76
CA GLY A 42 -0.84 -0.54 -16.62
C GLY A 42 -2.03 -1.30 -17.16
N GLU A 43 -1.75 -2.27 -18.03
CA GLU A 43 -2.76 -3.09 -18.70
C GLU A 43 -2.79 -4.53 -18.16
N ASN A 44 -1.66 -5.04 -17.66
CA ASN A 44 -1.56 -6.38 -17.10
C ASN A 44 -1.73 -6.35 -15.58
N ALA A 45 -2.86 -6.87 -15.10
CA ALA A 45 -3.20 -6.90 -13.68
C ALA A 45 -2.15 -7.65 -12.83
N HIS A 46 -1.53 -8.74 -13.33
CA HIS A 46 -0.52 -9.48 -12.59
C HIS A 46 0.71 -8.62 -12.28
N HIS A 47 1.25 -7.94 -13.31
CA HIS A 47 2.39 -7.03 -13.14
C HIS A 47 2.05 -5.84 -12.25
N MET A 48 0.85 -5.27 -12.40
CA MET A 48 0.42 -4.13 -11.58
C MET A 48 0.36 -4.50 -10.09
N VAL A 49 -0.18 -5.68 -9.76
CA VAL A 49 -0.20 -6.17 -8.38
C VAL A 49 1.21 -6.38 -7.87
N GLU A 50 2.07 -7.06 -8.63
CA GLU A 50 3.47 -7.28 -8.25
C GLU A 50 4.22 -5.96 -7.99
N ILE A 51 4.01 -4.95 -8.83
CA ILE A 51 4.57 -3.61 -8.67
C ILE A 51 4.07 -2.96 -7.37
N CYS A 52 2.78 -3.04 -7.04
CA CYS A 52 2.27 -2.51 -5.77
C CYS A 52 2.99 -3.13 -4.58
N PHE A 53 3.11 -4.46 -4.52
CA PHE A 53 3.78 -5.14 -3.40
C PHE A 53 5.27 -4.77 -3.31
N LYS A 54 5.97 -4.76 -4.44
CA LYS A 54 7.39 -4.37 -4.50
C LYS A 54 7.60 -2.91 -4.09
N ALA A 55 6.74 -2.00 -4.53
CA ALA A 55 6.83 -0.58 -4.18
C ALA A 55 6.60 -0.36 -2.68
N VAL A 56 5.58 -1.00 -2.10
CA VAL A 56 5.32 -0.93 -0.64
C VAL A 56 6.47 -1.52 0.15
N ALA A 57 7.00 -2.69 -0.23
CA ALA A 57 8.13 -3.30 0.47
C ALA A 57 9.36 -2.37 0.48
N ARG A 58 9.65 -1.71 -0.65
CA ARG A 58 10.74 -0.73 -0.74
C ARG A 58 10.50 0.50 0.13
N ALA A 59 9.28 1.03 0.16
CA ALA A 59 8.94 2.18 1.00
C ALA A 59 9.03 1.85 2.50
N LEU A 60 8.50 0.70 2.91
CA LEU A 60 8.54 0.24 4.31
C LEU A 60 9.97 -0.01 4.78
N ARG A 61 10.86 -0.52 3.93
CA ARG A 61 12.28 -0.70 4.28
C ARG A 61 12.92 0.60 4.77
N THR A 62 12.64 1.72 4.10
CA THR A 62 13.15 3.03 4.51
C THR A 62 12.40 3.56 5.73
N ALA A 63 11.07 3.47 5.74
CA ALA A 63 10.25 4.02 6.82
C ALA A 63 10.45 3.31 8.18
N LEU A 64 10.77 2.02 8.17
CA LEU A 64 10.99 1.21 9.38
C LEU A 64 12.46 1.14 9.80
N ARG A 65 13.36 1.83 9.09
CA ARG A 65 14.76 1.88 9.47
C ARG A 65 14.89 2.66 10.78
N ARG A 66 15.61 2.08 11.75
CA ARG A 66 15.96 2.77 13.00
C ARG A 66 17.16 3.69 12.73
N GLU A 67 16.98 4.98 12.95
CA GLU A 67 18.01 6.00 12.80
C GLU A 67 18.01 6.89 14.05
N GLY A 68 18.94 6.60 14.99
CA GLY A 68 19.01 7.28 16.28
C GLY A 68 17.79 7.05 17.17
N ASP A 69 17.70 7.85 18.24
CA ASP A 69 16.65 7.74 19.26
C ASP A 69 15.66 8.92 19.22
N ALA A 70 15.83 9.84 18.27
CA ALA A 70 14.98 11.03 18.15
C ALA A 70 13.59 10.66 17.58
N LEU A 71 12.52 11.12 18.24
CA LEU A 71 11.16 10.93 17.73
C LEU A 71 10.90 11.89 16.56
N PRO A 72 10.60 11.40 15.34
CA PRO A 72 10.39 12.25 14.17
C PRO A 72 8.98 12.86 14.14
N SER A 73 8.61 13.61 15.18
CA SER A 73 7.33 14.30 15.30
C SER A 73 7.48 15.63 16.04
N THR A 74 7.06 16.73 15.41
CA THR A 74 7.06 18.06 16.05
C THR A 74 6.09 18.17 17.21
N LYS A 75 5.12 17.25 17.29
CA LYS A 75 4.13 17.18 18.38
C LYS A 75 4.60 16.32 19.56
N GLY A 76 5.77 15.67 19.44
CA GLY A 76 6.31 14.81 20.49
C GLY A 76 5.58 13.47 20.68
N VAL A 77 4.68 13.09 19.77
CA VAL A 77 3.91 11.82 19.80
C VAL A 77 3.70 11.27 18.39
N LEU A 78 3.53 9.94 18.28
CA LEU A 78 3.17 9.18 17.07
C LEU A 78 2.09 8.14 17.39
#